data_AF-A0A445H5I3-F1
#
_entry.id   AF-A0A445H5I3-F1
#
_cell.length_a   1.000
_cell.length_b   1.000
_cell.length_c   1.000
_cell.angle_alpha   90.00
_cell.angle_beta   90.00
_cell.angle_gamma   90.00
#
_symmetry.space_group_name_H-M   'P 1'
#
loop_
_entity.id
_entity.type
_entity.pdbx_description
1 polymer ?
#
loop_
_entity_poly.entity_id
_entity_poly.type
_entity_poly.pdbx_seq_one_letter_code
_entity_poly.pdbx_strand_id
1 'polypeptide(L)'
;MGDTVSLPNLSTKVVAIAAGEAHTLLLTGDGRVYSWGRGILGRLGQGSEHDKHFPVEVKFGSEEDSVRIVGIAAGAYHSLALAGSNTSQLSYHL
;
A
#
# COMPACT_ATOMS: atom_id res chain seq x y z
N MET A 1 -32.16 16.29 3.53
CA MET A 1 -31.76 14.93 3.90
C MET A 1 -30.36 14.75 3.36
N GLY A 2 -29.36 14.68 4.24
CA GLY A 2 -27.96 14.52 3.86
C GLY A 2 -27.64 13.04 3.79
N ASP A 3 -27.48 12.51 2.58
CA ASP A 3 -27.08 11.13 2.38
C ASP A 3 -25.59 11.03 2.73
N THR A 4 -25.32 10.78 4.01
CA THR A 4 -23.97 10.48 4.46
C THR A 4 -23.61 9.11 3.91
N VAL A 5 -22.89 9.09 2.79
CA VAL A 5 -22.29 7.87 2.25
C VAL A 5 -21.31 7.34 3.30
N SER A 6 -21.76 6.33 4.04
CA SER A 6 -20.92 5.61 4.97
C SER A 6 -20.00 4.70 4.16
N LEU A 7 -18.72 5.06 4.07
CA LEU A 7 -17.71 4.20 3.45
C LEU A 7 -17.57 2.95 4.34
N PRO A 8 -17.89 1.73 3.84
CA PRO A 8 -17.69 0.53 4.63
C PRO A 8 -16.18 0.41 4.91
N ASN A 9 -15.83 0.35 6.20
CA ASN A 9 -14.49 0.08 6.73
C ASN A 9 -13.46 1.23 6.83
N LEU A 10 -13.87 2.47 7.13
CA LEU A 10 -12.91 3.54 7.50
C LEU A 10 -12.28 3.38 8.92
N SER A 11 -12.38 2.21 9.54
CA SER A 11 -11.70 1.91 10.83
C SER A 11 -10.21 1.65 10.68
N THR A 12 -9.68 1.72 9.46
CA THR A 12 -8.29 1.41 9.20
C THR A 12 -7.41 2.61 9.54
N LYS A 13 -6.76 2.53 10.70
CA LYS A 13 -5.80 3.53 11.18
C LYS A 13 -4.64 3.68 10.20
N VAL A 14 -4.36 4.89 9.75
CA VAL A 14 -3.12 5.20 9.03
C VAL A 14 -1.98 5.21 10.03
N VAL A 15 -0.90 4.49 9.73
CA VAL A 15 0.26 4.35 10.63
C VAL A 15 1.54 4.96 10.06
N ALA A 16 1.64 5.13 8.74
CA ALA A 16 2.73 5.88 8.13
C ALA A 16 2.32 6.52 6.79
N ILE A 17 3.01 7.60 6.42
CA ILE A 17 2.90 8.29 5.13
C ILE A 17 4.31 8.62 4.65
N ALA A 18 4.58 8.48 3.36
CA ALA A 18 5.81 8.93 2.72
C ALA A 18 5.47 9.71 1.43
N ALA A 19 6.15 10.83 1.20
CA ALA A 19 5.96 11.66 0.01
C ALA A 19 7.25 11.72 -0.80
N GLY A 20 7.15 11.44 -2.11
CA GLY A 20 8.21 11.73 -3.08
C GLY A 20 8.01 13.09 -3.75
N GLU A 21 8.67 13.31 -4.89
CA GLU A 21 8.58 14.59 -5.61
C GLU A 21 7.14 14.93 -6.07
N ALA A 22 6.43 13.92 -6.58
CA ALA A 22 5.09 14.09 -7.14
C ALA A 22 4.17 12.89 -6.85
N HIS A 23 4.48 12.06 -5.86
CA HIS A 23 3.68 10.90 -5.48
C HIS A 23 3.66 10.72 -3.96
N THR A 24 2.65 10.01 -3.46
CA THR A 24 2.46 9.72 -2.04
C THR A 24 2.24 8.23 -1.83
N LEU A 25 2.78 7.71 -0.74
CA LEU A 25 2.56 6.37 -0.21
C LEU A 25 1.90 6.49 1.16
N LEU A 26 0.96 5.60 1.44
CA LEU A 26 0.26 5.50 2.71
C LEU A 26 0.28 4.05 3.18
N LEU A 27 0.60 3.83 4.45
CA LEU A 27 0.56 2.52 5.10
C LEU A 27 -0.52 2.53 6.18
N THR A 28 -1.37 1.52 6.12
CA THR A 28 -2.42 1.29 7.12
C THR A 28 -1.99 0.29 8.20
N GLY A 29 -2.66 0.33 9.35
CA GLY A 29 -2.35 -0.53 10.51
C GLY A 29 -2.63 -2.01 10.30
N ASP A 30 -3.48 -2.35 9.34
CA ASP A 30 -3.69 -3.72 8.85
C ASP A 30 -2.65 -4.16 7.80
N GLY A 31 -1.73 -3.27 7.42
CA GLY A 31 -0.58 -3.58 6.56
C GLY A 31 -0.83 -3.43 5.06
N ARG A 32 -1.88 -2.71 4.66
CA ARG A 32 -2.14 -2.35 3.26
C ARG A 32 -1.40 -1.08 2.88
N VAL A 33 -1.04 -0.95 1.61
CA VAL A 33 -0.40 0.25 1.07
C VAL A 33 -1.27 0.87 0.00
N TYR A 34 -1.35 2.19 0.01
CA TYR A 34 -1.99 2.98 -1.03
C TYR A 34 -0.97 3.90 -1.66
N SER A 35 -1.07 4.10 -2.97
CA SER A 35 -0.24 5.05 -3.71
C SER A 35 -1.06 5.92 -4.66
N TRP A 36 -0.67 7.19 -4.78
CA TRP A 36 -1.27 8.14 -5.73
C TRP A 36 -0.29 9.25 -6.09
N GLY A 37 -0.65 10.06 -7.08
CA GLY A 37 0.16 11.10 -7.71
C GLY A 37 0.66 10.67 -9.09
N ARG A 38 1.86 11.11 -9.44
CA ARG A 38 2.49 10.85 -10.74
C ARG A 38 2.89 9.38 -10.88
N GLY A 39 2.47 8.73 -11.95
CA GLY A 39 2.69 7.31 -12.23
C GLY A 39 3.97 6.98 -13.01
N ILE A 40 4.56 7.99 -13.67
CA ILE A 40 5.70 7.82 -14.59
C ILE A 40 6.87 7.09 -13.91
N LEU A 41 7.52 6.17 -14.63
CA LEU A 41 8.57 5.24 -14.14
C LEU A 41 8.03 4.14 -13.20
N GLY A 42 6.71 3.93 -13.18
CA GLY A 42 6.09 2.89 -12.35
C GLY A 42 6.17 3.16 -10.84
N ARG A 43 6.45 4.41 -10.43
CA ARG A 43 6.71 4.78 -9.01
C ARG A 43 5.54 4.49 -8.05
N LEU A 44 4.35 4.24 -8.58
CA LEU A 44 3.18 3.86 -7.80
C LEU A 44 3.10 2.35 -7.49
N GLY A 45 3.85 1.50 -8.21
CA GLY A 45 3.86 0.05 -7.98
C GLY A 45 2.60 -0.69 -8.45
N GLN A 46 1.77 -0.06 -9.30
CA GLN A 46 0.47 -0.59 -9.73
C GLN A 46 0.50 -1.32 -11.08
N GLY A 47 1.69 -1.66 -11.59
CA GLY A 47 1.86 -2.24 -12.93
C GLY A 47 1.45 -1.31 -14.08
N SER A 48 1.33 0.00 -13.80
CA SER A 48 0.92 1.03 -14.75
C SER A 48 1.74 2.30 -14.51
N GLU A 49 2.01 3.04 -15.58
CA GLU A 49 2.70 4.34 -15.53
C GLU A 49 1.75 5.54 -15.52
N HIS A 50 0.43 5.29 -15.49
CA HIS A 50 -0.56 6.35 -15.49
C HIS A 50 -0.66 7.03 -14.12
N ASP A 51 -0.82 8.35 -14.15
CA ASP A 51 -1.08 9.14 -12.96
C ASP A 51 -2.38 8.71 -12.27
N LYS A 52 -2.39 8.80 -10.95
CA LYS A 52 -3.55 8.51 -10.11
C LYS A 52 -3.86 9.72 -9.25
N HIS A 53 -5.04 10.29 -9.39
CA HIS A 53 -5.44 11.46 -8.60
C HIS A 53 -6.11 11.10 -7.27
N PHE A 54 -6.33 9.82 -7.02
CA PHE A 54 -6.92 9.28 -5.80
C PHE A 54 -6.09 8.10 -5.29
N PRO A 55 -6.09 7.83 -3.96
CA PRO A 55 -5.42 6.66 -3.40
C PRO A 55 -5.90 5.37 -4.05
N VAL A 56 -4.96 4.56 -4.55
CA VAL A 56 -5.22 3.23 -5.09
C VAL A 56 -4.40 2.21 -4.32
N GLU A 57 -5.03 1.10 -3.92
CA GLU A 57 -4.37 0.04 -3.18
C GLU A 57 -3.33 -0.67 -4.05
N VAL A 58 -2.13 -0.85 -3.49
CA VAL A 58 -1.04 -1.61 -4.09
C VAL A 58 -1.07 -3.01 -3.50
N LYS A 59 -1.35 -4.01 -4.35
CA LYS A 59 -1.37 -5.42 -3.94
C LYS A 59 0.04 -6.00 -3.97
N PHE A 60 0.47 -6.61 -2.86
CA PHE A 60 1.72 -7.37 -2.77
C PHE A 60 1.41 -8.85 -2.56
N GLY A 61 2.00 -9.71 -3.39
CA GLY A 61 1.73 -11.16 -3.38
C GLY A 61 0.64 -11.58 -4.35
N SER A 62 0.15 -12.81 -4.19
CA SER A 62 -1.01 -13.33 -4.92
C SER A 62 -2.29 -13.09 -4.11
N GLU A 63 -3.46 -13.35 -4.70
CA GLU A 63 -4.73 -13.29 -3.96
C GLU A 63 -4.80 -14.31 -2.81
N GLU A 64 -4.01 -15.39 -2.87
CA GLU A 64 -3.96 -16.45 -1.85
C GLU A 64 -2.89 -16.21 -0.78
N ASP A 65 -1.85 -15.43 -1.09
CA ASP A 65 -0.74 -15.11 -0.18
C ASP A 65 -0.45 -13.60 -0.20
N SER A 66 -1.33 -12.84 0.46
CA SER A 66 -1.18 -11.39 0.58
C SER A 66 -0.07 -11.05 1.58
N VAL A 67 0.87 -10.22 1.14
CA VAL A 67 2.01 -9.82 1.96
C VAL A 67 1.66 -8.59 2.80
N ARG A 68 1.80 -8.72 4.12
CA ARG A 68 1.66 -7.61 5.05
C ARG A 68 2.84 -6.66 4.93
N ILE A 69 2.59 -5.36 4.72
CA ILE A 69 3.64 -4.33 4.74
C ILE A 69 3.77 -3.73 6.13
N VAL A 70 5.02 -3.50 6.57
CA VAL A 70 5.36 -2.92 7.88
C VAL A 70 6.14 -1.62 7.79
N GLY A 71 6.59 -1.23 6.60
CA GLY A 71 7.31 0.01 6.38
C GLY A 71 7.18 0.51 4.95
N ILE A 72 7.25 1.83 4.78
CA ILE A 72 7.23 2.51 3.48
C ILE A 72 8.31 3.60 3.45
N ALA A 73 8.88 3.85 2.27
CA ALA A 73 9.76 4.98 2.02
C ALA A 73 9.57 5.49 0.58
N ALA A 74 9.75 6.79 0.37
CA ALA A 74 9.67 7.41 -0.95
C ALA A 74 10.91 8.27 -1.19
N GLY A 75 11.53 8.09 -2.35
CA GLY A 75 12.51 9.02 -2.92
C GLY A 75 11.85 9.95 -3.94
N ALA A 76 12.65 10.76 -4.64
CA ALA A 76 12.11 11.67 -5.67
C ALA A 76 11.31 10.91 -6.76
N TYR A 77 11.87 9.78 -7.22
CA TYR A 77 11.34 9.01 -8.36
C TYR A 77 11.05 7.54 -8.05
N HIS A 78 11.27 7.08 -6.82
CA HIS A 78 11.12 5.66 -6.46
C HIS A 78 10.39 5.49 -5.13
N SER A 79 9.83 4.30 -4.96
CA SER A 79 9.06 3.87 -3.79
C SER A 79 9.61 2.56 -3.27
N LEU A 80 9.62 2.40 -1.95
CA LEU A 80 10.02 1.17 -1.28
C LEU A 80 8.93 0.78 -0.27
N ALA A 81 8.66 -0.52 -0.20
CA ALA A 81 7.81 -1.14 0.80
C ALA A 81 8.57 -2.27 1.47
N LEU A 82 8.51 -2.34 2.79
CA LEU A 82 9.12 -3.39 3.59
C LEU A 82 8.05 -4.43 3.96
N ALA A 83 8.20 -5.64 3.45
CA ALA A 83 7.38 -6.77 3.84
C ALA A 83 7.66 -7.15 5.30
N GLY A 84 6.60 -7.38 6.08
CA GLY A 84 6.71 -8.05 7.37
C GLY A 84 7.10 -9.51 7.16
N SER A 85 7.86 -10.08 8.09
CA SER A 85 8.18 -11.50 8.06
C SER A 85 6.90 -12.34 8.23
N ASN A 86 6.55 -13.17 7.24
CA ASN A 86 5.54 -14.23 7.39
C ASN A 86 6.12 -15.34 8.29
N THR A 87 6.09 -15.16 9.61
CA THR A 87 6.41 -16.23 10.56
C THR A 87 5.20 -17.16 10.70
N SER A 88 4.88 -17.90 9.66
CA SER A 88 3.88 -18.97 9.76
C SER A 88 4.10 -20.04 8.70
N GLN A 89 5.19 -20.79 8.83
CA GLN A 89 5.23 -22.24 8.59
C GLN A 89 6.42 -22.86 9.36
N LEU A 90 6.22 -23.15 10.66
CA LEU A 90 6.97 -24.23 11.31
C LEU A 90 6.17 -25.52 11.10
N SER A 91 6.25 -26.10 9.90
CA SER A 91 5.77 -27.45 9.66
C SER A 91 6.88 -28.41 10.10
N TYR A 92 6.84 -28.82 11.37
CA TYR A 92 7.57 -30.00 11.80
C TYR A 92 6.94 -31.21 11.10
N HIS A 93 7.68 -31.86 10.21
CA HIS A 93 7.41 -33.24 9.83
C HIS A 93 8.49 -34.11 10.47
N LEU A 94 8.05 -34.96 11.41
CA LEU A 94 8.74 -36.18 11.82
C LEU A 94 8.47 -37.26 10.77
#